data_AF-A0A6B3HNB3-F1
#
_entry.id   AF-A0A6B3HNB3-F1
#
_cell.length_a   1.000
_cell.length_b   1.000
_cell.length_c   1.000
_cell.angle_alpha   90.00
_cell.angle_beta   90.00
_cell.angle_gamma   90.00
#
_symmetry.space_group_name_H-M   'P 1'
#
loop_
_entity.id
_entity.type
_entity.pdbx_description
1 polymer ?
#
loop_
_entity_poly.entity_id
_entity_poly.type
_entity_poly.pdbx_seq_one_letter_code
_entity_poly.pdbx_strand_id
1 'polypeptide(L)'
;PAHSSLGLLYGLFTLYLGFAFGDGEYKVMGLAPHGDADGHIGTFLRNWVHLGSDGRYSVPLLLENVHDLDKETYGAALAAIEREFGPRRAPDEPIEQHHKDIAAAIQAVLQRAQLHQLTHFRRETGLTRLCLAGGVALNCAANGVLLRSGLFEDIYVQPASGDDGAALGAAHVAAVEAGDRPRPATGTAYGPV
;
A
#
# COMPACT_ATOMS: atom_id res chain seq x y z
N PRO A 1 5.70 15.19 6.70
CA PRO A 1 5.35 14.25 5.60
C PRO A 1 5.64 12.82 6.03
N ALA A 2 4.88 11.83 5.55
CA ALA A 2 5.19 10.43 5.81
C ALA A 2 6.41 10.01 4.96
N HIS A 3 7.61 10.01 5.57
CA HIS A 3 8.88 9.82 4.86
C HIS A 3 9.15 8.38 4.40
N SER A 4 8.36 7.42 4.86
CA SER A 4 8.48 6.00 4.53
C SER A 4 7.11 5.36 4.29
N SER A 5 6.23 5.99 3.51
CA SER A 5 4.88 5.47 3.26
C SER A 5 4.87 4.49 2.07
N LEU A 6 4.49 3.23 2.32
CA LEU A 6 4.22 2.25 1.25
C LEU A 6 3.01 2.63 0.39
N GLY A 7 2.02 3.33 0.97
CA GLY A 7 0.87 3.83 0.23
C GLY A 7 1.26 4.91 -0.77
N LEU A 8 2.10 5.88 -0.34
CA LEU A 8 2.62 6.90 -1.25
C LEU A 8 3.50 6.28 -2.34
N LEU A 9 4.37 5.33 -1.97
CA LEU A 9 5.16 4.60 -2.97
C LEU A 9 4.27 3.95 -4.03
N TYR A 10 3.27 3.18 -3.61
CA TYR A 10 2.35 2.49 -4.51
C TYR A 10 1.56 3.48 -5.39
N GLY A 11 1.14 4.61 -4.82
CA GLY A 11 0.50 5.71 -5.54
C GLY A 11 1.42 6.38 -6.58
N LEU A 12 2.72 6.53 -6.29
CA LEU A 12 3.69 7.04 -7.28
C LEU A 12 3.84 6.11 -8.48
N PHE A 13 3.86 4.79 -8.25
CA PHE A 13 3.84 3.82 -9.36
C PHE A 13 2.51 3.80 -10.09
N THR A 14 1.41 4.09 -9.40
CA THR A 14 0.10 4.28 -10.02
C THR A 14 0.12 5.44 -11.01
N LEU A 15 0.71 6.59 -10.62
CA LEU A 15 0.94 7.73 -11.50
C LEU A 15 1.90 7.42 -12.64
N TYR A 16 3.01 6.74 -12.35
CA TYR A 16 4.00 6.36 -13.36
C TYR A 16 3.41 5.46 -14.45
N LEU A 17 2.51 4.54 -14.06
CA LEU A 17 1.78 3.66 -14.97
C LEU A 17 0.64 4.38 -15.70
N GLY A 18 0.46 5.68 -15.47
CA GLY A 18 -0.54 6.53 -16.12
C GLY A 18 -1.96 6.29 -15.65
N PHE A 19 -2.13 5.85 -14.40
CA PHE A 19 -3.41 5.79 -13.70
C PHE A 19 -3.58 6.97 -12.73
N ALA A 20 -4.79 7.19 -12.24
CA ALA A 20 -5.09 8.27 -11.30
C ALA A 20 -4.62 7.92 -9.88
N PHE A 21 -3.93 8.85 -9.21
CA PHE A 21 -3.58 8.69 -7.79
C PHE A 21 -4.83 8.71 -6.91
N GLY A 22 -4.94 7.80 -5.94
CA GLY A 22 -6.07 7.68 -5.01
C GLY A 22 -7.31 6.96 -5.57
N ASP A 23 -7.33 6.63 -6.88
CA ASP A 23 -8.42 5.91 -7.56
C ASP A 23 -7.89 4.90 -8.61
N GLY A 24 -6.59 4.69 -8.68
CA GLY A 24 -5.93 3.90 -9.73
C GLY A 24 -5.18 2.70 -9.20
N GLU A 25 -4.98 2.62 -7.88
CA GLU A 25 -4.16 1.62 -7.22
C GLU A 25 -4.70 0.20 -7.48
N TYR A 26 -6.03 0.04 -7.55
CA TYR A 26 -6.63 -1.26 -7.90
C TYR A 26 -6.32 -1.70 -9.34
N LYS A 27 -6.02 -0.76 -10.26
CA LYS A 27 -5.61 -1.09 -11.62
C LYS A 27 -4.19 -1.63 -11.64
N VAL A 28 -3.29 -1.07 -10.82
CA VAL A 28 -1.93 -1.62 -10.63
C VAL A 28 -2.03 -3.03 -10.04
N MET A 29 -2.90 -3.23 -9.04
CA MET A 29 -3.14 -4.54 -8.45
C MET A 29 -3.69 -5.54 -9.47
N GLY A 30 -4.62 -5.13 -10.34
CA GLY A 30 -5.16 -5.97 -11.41
C GLY A 30 -4.17 -6.20 -12.56
N LEU A 31 -3.21 -5.30 -12.78
CA LEU A 31 -2.19 -5.41 -13.81
C LEU A 31 -1.04 -6.32 -13.41
N ALA A 32 -0.68 -6.33 -12.12
CA ALA A 32 0.46 -7.06 -11.58
C ALA A 32 0.52 -8.56 -11.96
N PRO A 33 -0.57 -9.35 -12.00
CA PRO A 33 -0.53 -10.76 -12.41
C PRO A 33 -0.12 -11.00 -13.87
N HIS A 34 -0.09 -9.96 -14.70
CA HIS A 34 0.29 -10.04 -16.12
C HIS A 34 1.76 -9.70 -16.39
N GLY A 35 2.53 -9.42 -15.34
CA GLY A 35 3.95 -9.09 -15.43
C GLY A 35 4.86 -10.10 -14.75
N ASP A 36 6.15 -9.94 -14.98
CA ASP A 36 7.22 -10.63 -14.27
C ASP A 36 7.98 -9.64 -13.37
N ALA A 37 8.04 -9.95 -12.07
CA ALA A 37 8.69 -9.11 -11.08
C ALA A 37 10.22 -9.29 -11.05
N ASP A 38 10.76 -10.41 -11.54
CA ASP A 38 12.14 -10.83 -11.29
C ASP A 38 13.18 -9.85 -11.83
N GLY A 39 12.88 -9.19 -12.96
CA GLY A 39 13.74 -8.18 -13.58
C GLY A 39 13.88 -6.88 -12.77
N HIS A 40 12.91 -6.54 -11.92
CA HIS A 40 12.86 -5.22 -11.28
C HIS A 40 12.86 -5.26 -9.75
N ILE A 41 12.37 -6.33 -9.14
CA ILE A 41 12.19 -6.40 -7.69
C ILE A 41 13.47 -6.12 -6.90
N GLY A 42 14.62 -6.57 -7.42
CA GLY A 42 15.92 -6.29 -6.82
C GLY A 42 16.27 -4.80 -6.85
N THR A 43 15.94 -4.09 -7.94
CA THR A 43 16.14 -2.64 -8.06
C THR A 43 15.30 -1.89 -7.04
N PHE A 44 14.02 -2.22 -6.91
CA PHE A 44 13.15 -1.61 -5.89
C PHE A 44 13.71 -1.80 -4.48
N LEU A 45 14.09 -3.03 -4.11
CA LEU A 45 14.58 -3.35 -2.77
C LEU A 45 15.97 -2.75 -2.47
N ARG A 46 16.79 -2.48 -3.50
CA ARG A 46 18.08 -1.82 -3.32
C ARG A 46 17.96 -0.30 -3.26
N ASN A 47 17.11 0.28 -4.10
CA ASN A 47 17.13 1.73 -4.31
C ASN A 47 16.03 2.45 -3.54
N TRP A 48 14.84 1.84 -3.40
CA TRP A 48 13.63 2.59 -3.03
C TRP A 48 12.86 2.03 -1.85
N VAL A 49 13.05 0.76 -1.48
CA VAL A 49 12.47 0.17 -0.27
C VAL A 49 13.50 -0.66 0.46
N HIS A 50 13.93 -0.21 1.64
CA HIS A 50 14.88 -0.98 2.45
C HIS A 50 14.13 -1.66 3.59
N LEU A 51 14.32 -2.97 3.72
CA LEU A 51 13.84 -3.74 4.86
C LEU A 51 14.93 -3.76 5.93
N GLY A 52 14.64 -3.18 7.09
CA GLY A 52 15.57 -3.02 8.20
C GLY A 52 15.44 -4.13 9.24
N SER A 53 16.08 -3.93 10.40
CA SER A 53 15.83 -4.78 11.56
C SER A 53 14.48 -4.47 12.19
N ASP A 54 13.99 -5.41 13.00
CA ASP A 54 12.85 -5.19 13.89
C ASP A 54 11.57 -4.74 13.17
N GLY A 55 11.31 -5.32 12.00
CA GLY A 55 10.12 -5.04 11.19
C GLY A 55 10.07 -3.62 10.60
N ARG A 56 11.16 -2.84 10.74
CA ARG A 56 11.25 -1.50 10.18
C ARG A 56 11.49 -1.57 8.68
N TYR A 57 10.99 -0.57 7.97
CA TYR A 57 11.35 -0.35 6.58
C TYR A 57 11.47 1.15 6.32
N SER A 58 12.18 1.50 5.25
CA SER A 58 12.27 2.87 4.75
C SER A 58 11.90 2.93 3.27
N VAL A 59 11.43 4.11 2.84
CA VAL A 59 11.16 4.39 1.42
C VAL A 59 11.98 5.61 0.99
N PRO A 60 13.30 5.47 0.75
CA PRO A 60 14.19 6.60 0.46
C PRO A 60 13.75 7.45 -0.74
N LEU A 61 13.03 6.86 -1.71
CA LEU A 61 12.49 7.59 -2.86
C LEU A 61 11.64 8.81 -2.45
N LEU A 62 10.92 8.74 -1.33
CA LEU A 62 10.10 9.85 -0.85
C LEU A 62 10.93 11.02 -0.30
N LEU A 63 12.21 10.78 0.01
CA LEU A 63 13.14 11.82 0.48
C LEU A 63 13.66 12.71 -0.65
N GLU A 64 13.47 12.32 -1.92
CA GLU A 64 13.80 13.15 -3.08
C GLU A 64 12.94 14.43 -3.13
N ASN A 65 11.75 14.42 -2.53
CA ASN A 65 10.83 15.55 -2.52
C ASN A 65 11.20 16.61 -1.46
N VAL A 66 12.31 17.31 -1.70
CA VAL A 66 12.90 18.27 -0.75
C VAL A 66 12.18 19.62 -0.75
N HIS A 67 11.82 20.15 -1.93
CA HIS A 67 11.18 21.46 -2.06
C HIS A 67 9.67 21.36 -1.86
N ASP A 68 9.03 22.46 -1.49
CA ASP A 68 7.59 22.46 -1.16
C ASP A 68 6.72 22.05 -2.35
N LEU A 69 7.07 22.51 -3.56
CA LEU A 69 6.40 22.07 -4.79
C LEU A 69 6.54 20.56 -5.04
N ASP A 70 7.71 19.98 -4.75
CA ASP A 70 7.93 18.54 -4.88
C ASP A 70 7.13 17.75 -3.84
N LYS A 71 6.89 18.31 -2.65
CA LYS A 71 6.08 17.64 -1.62
C LYS A 71 4.60 17.58 -2.00
N GLU A 72 4.12 18.54 -2.78
CA GLU A 72 2.73 18.59 -3.26
C GLU A 72 2.53 17.76 -4.53
N THR A 73 3.51 17.77 -5.44
CA THR A 73 3.39 17.18 -6.78
C THR A 73 4.10 15.83 -6.92
N TYR A 74 4.96 15.49 -5.97
CA TYR A 74 5.91 14.37 -6.04
C TYR A 74 6.85 14.40 -7.26
N GLY A 75 7.12 15.60 -7.81
CA GLY A 75 7.88 15.79 -9.04
C GLY A 75 9.25 15.13 -9.03
N ALA A 76 10.05 15.36 -7.97
CA ALA A 76 11.38 14.78 -7.84
C ALA A 76 11.37 13.24 -7.76
N ALA A 77 10.45 12.66 -6.97
CA ALA A 77 10.30 11.21 -6.90
C ALA A 77 9.88 10.60 -8.25
N LEU A 78 8.96 11.24 -8.97
CA LEU A 78 8.53 10.78 -10.30
C LEU A 78 9.68 10.86 -11.31
N ALA A 79 10.46 11.95 -11.30
CA ALA A 79 11.65 12.08 -12.15
C ALA A 79 12.70 11.00 -11.85
N ALA A 80 12.87 10.62 -10.57
CA ALA A 80 13.75 9.53 -10.18
C ALA A 80 13.26 8.17 -10.70
N ILE A 81 11.95 7.92 -10.68
CA ILE A 81 11.35 6.71 -11.29
C ILE A 81 11.59 6.73 -12.80
N GLU A 82 11.35 7.87 -13.47
CA GLU A 82 11.47 7.97 -14.93
C GLU A 82 12.92 7.77 -15.42
N ARG A 83 13.89 8.20 -14.62
CA ARG A 83 15.30 7.95 -14.91
C ARG A 83 15.68 6.48 -14.84
N GLU A 84 15.04 5.70 -13.96
CA GLU A 84 15.33 4.27 -13.79
C GLU A 84 14.57 3.41 -14.82
N PHE A 85 13.32 3.75 -15.11
CA PHE A 85 12.41 2.89 -15.87
C PHE A 85 11.95 3.48 -17.20
N GLY A 86 12.39 4.68 -17.57
CA GLY A 86 11.93 5.36 -18.78
C GLY A 86 10.73 6.26 -18.52
N PRO A 87 10.17 6.89 -19.57
CA PRO A 87 9.09 7.86 -19.41
C PRO A 87 7.85 7.23 -18.76
N ARG A 88 7.13 8.01 -17.95
CA ARG A 88 5.81 7.58 -17.45
C ARG A 88 4.85 7.38 -18.62
N ARG A 89 3.94 6.42 -18.46
CA ARG A 89 2.92 6.13 -19.46
C ARG A 89 1.85 7.21 -19.48
N ALA A 90 1.47 7.71 -20.66
CA ALA A 90 0.30 8.57 -20.79
C ALA A 90 -1.01 7.76 -20.67
N PRO A 91 -2.11 8.31 -20.13
CA PRO A 91 -3.36 7.57 -19.92
C PRO A 91 -3.96 6.90 -21.16
N ASP A 92 -3.68 7.41 -22.35
CA ASP A 92 -4.14 6.90 -23.66
C ASP A 92 -3.14 5.95 -24.34
N GLU A 93 -1.91 5.82 -23.82
CA GLU A 93 -0.89 4.92 -24.37
C GLU A 93 -1.19 3.45 -24.06
N PRO A 94 -0.78 2.53 -24.96
CA PRO A 94 -0.95 1.10 -24.74
C PRO A 94 -0.16 0.61 -23.52
N ILE A 95 -0.72 -0.37 -22.81
CA ILE A 95 -0.03 -1.03 -21.69
C ILE A 95 0.89 -2.14 -22.23
N GLU A 96 2.15 -1.79 -22.43
CA GLU A 96 3.22 -2.71 -22.81
C GLU A 96 3.66 -3.67 -21.69
N GLN A 97 4.48 -4.67 -22.05
CA GLN A 97 4.98 -5.67 -21.09
C GLN A 97 5.80 -5.05 -19.96
N HIS A 98 6.64 -4.07 -20.28
CA HIS A 98 7.41 -3.29 -19.30
C HIS A 98 6.54 -2.71 -18.16
N HIS A 99 5.38 -2.15 -18.50
CA HIS A 99 4.45 -1.61 -17.50
C HIS A 99 3.89 -2.70 -16.58
N LYS A 100 3.61 -3.88 -17.14
CA LYS A 100 3.12 -5.03 -16.37
C LYS A 100 4.20 -5.53 -15.42
N ASP A 101 5.44 -5.62 -15.89
CA ASP A 101 6.58 -6.09 -15.09
C ASP A 101 6.87 -5.14 -13.93
N ILE A 102 6.77 -3.82 -14.16
CA ILE A 102 6.85 -2.80 -13.10
C ILE A 102 5.69 -2.94 -12.10
N ALA A 103 4.46 -3.13 -12.58
CA ALA A 103 3.30 -3.35 -11.72
C ALA A 103 3.46 -4.62 -10.85
N ALA A 104 3.97 -5.71 -11.44
CA ALA A 104 4.29 -6.94 -10.74
C ALA A 104 5.35 -6.71 -9.66
N ALA A 105 6.41 -5.96 -9.97
CA ALA A 105 7.49 -5.67 -9.06
C ALA A 105 7.05 -4.80 -7.87
N ILE A 106 6.33 -3.69 -8.09
CA ILE A 106 5.86 -2.86 -6.97
C ILE A 106 4.86 -3.62 -6.09
N GLN A 107 4.01 -4.45 -6.68
CA GLN A 107 3.08 -5.31 -5.94
C GLN A 107 3.83 -6.32 -5.06
N ALA A 108 4.87 -6.97 -5.60
CA ALA A 108 5.70 -7.90 -4.85
C ALA A 108 6.50 -7.21 -3.73
N VAL A 109 6.99 -5.98 -3.96
CA VAL A 109 7.68 -5.17 -2.95
C VAL A 109 6.75 -4.81 -1.80
N LEU A 110 5.52 -4.37 -2.10
CA LEU A 110 4.49 -4.10 -1.09
C LEU A 110 4.24 -5.33 -0.21
N GLN A 111 4.02 -6.49 -0.84
CA GLN A 111 3.78 -7.75 -0.16
C GLN A 111 4.96 -8.16 0.74
N ARG A 112 6.20 -8.03 0.24
CA ARG A 112 7.41 -8.33 1.03
C ARG A 112 7.56 -7.40 2.22
N ALA A 113 7.34 -6.09 2.04
CA ALA A 113 7.43 -5.12 3.12
C ALA A 113 6.37 -5.35 4.21
N GLN A 114 5.12 -5.65 3.82
CA GLN A 114 4.04 -5.99 4.75
C GLN A 114 4.34 -7.28 5.51
N LEU A 115 4.73 -8.36 4.82
CA LEU A 115 5.12 -9.62 5.46
C LEU A 115 6.28 -9.43 6.44
N HIS A 116 7.31 -8.66 6.04
CA HIS A 116 8.47 -8.36 6.88
C HIS A 116 8.06 -7.68 8.20
N GLN A 117 7.26 -6.61 8.11
CA GLN A 117 6.81 -5.87 9.29
C GLN A 117 5.90 -6.72 10.18
N LEU A 118 4.91 -7.40 9.59
CA LEU A 118 3.94 -8.19 10.35
C LEU A 118 4.57 -9.43 10.98
N THR A 119 5.56 -10.04 10.34
CA THR A 119 6.31 -11.17 10.92
C THR A 119 7.03 -10.76 12.19
N HIS A 120 7.65 -9.58 12.19
CA HIS A 120 8.28 -9.04 13.39
C HIS A 120 7.25 -8.83 14.52
N PHE A 121 6.17 -8.08 14.27
CA PHE A 121 5.19 -7.80 15.32
C PHE A 121 4.45 -9.05 15.80
N ARG A 122 4.21 -10.04 14.94
CA ARG A 122 3.68 -11.35 15.33
C ARG A 122 4.57 -12.04 16.35
N ARG A 123 5.89 -11.99 16.14
CA ARG A 123 6.90 -12.56 17.05
C ARG A 123 6.97 -11.79 18.37
N GLU A 124 7.03 -10.46 18.32
CA GLU A 124 7.18 -9.63 19.51
C GLU A 124 5.92 -9.62 20.40
N THR A 125 4.72 -9.60 19.81
CA THR A 125 3.47 -9.46 20.56
C THR A 125 2.82 -10.78 20.91
N GLY A 126 3.14 -11.86 20.20
CA GLY A 126 2.47 -13.16 20.36
C GLY A 126 1.03 -13.20 19.82
N LEU A 127 0.47 -12.09 19.32
CA LEU A 127 -0.92 -11.99 18.88
C LEU A 127 -1.16 -12.76 17.57
N THR A 128 -2.18 -13.62 17.54
CA THR A 128 -2.52 -14.46 16.38
C THR A 128 -3.60 -13.88 15.48
N ARG A 129 -4.25 -12.79 15.89
CA ARG A 129 -5.35 -12.15 15.14
C ARG A 129 -4.92 -10.76 14.69
N LEU A 130 -5.11 -10.47 13.40
CA LEU A 130 -4.69 -9.23 12.76
C LEU A 130 -5.90 -8.41 12.34
N CYS A 131 -5.94 -7.13 12.73
CA CYS A 131 -6.88 -6.15 12.18
C CYS A 131 -6.12 -5.17 11.28
N LEU A 132 -6.63 -4.92 10.08
CA LEU A 132 -6.05 -4.01 9.09
C LEU A 132 -7.02 -2.86 8.78
N ALA A 133 -6.44 -1.66 8.70
CA ALA A 133 -7.08 -0.42 8.25
C ALA A 133 -6.00 0.47 7.58
N GLY A 134 -6.41 1.59 7.00
CA GLY A 134 -5.60 2.44 6.12
C GLY A 134 -5.73 2.04 4.66
N GLY A 135 -5.55 2.98 3.72
CA GLY A 135 -5.80 2.75 2.29
C GLY A 135 -5.06 1.53 1.69
N VAL A 136 -3.86 1.23 2.18
CA VAL A 136 -3.09 0.04 1.75
C VAL A 136 -3.79 -1.28 2.13
N ALA A 137 -4.59 -1.30 3.20
CA ALA A 137 -5.37 -2.47 3.60
C ALA A 137 -6.44 -2.87 2.58
N LEU A 138 -6.79 -1.98 1.62
CA LEU A 138 -7.68 -2.31 0.50
C LEU A 138 -6.98 -3.12 -0.61
N ASN A 139 -5.67 -3.34 -0.54
CA ASN A 139 -4.95 -4.19 -1.49
C ASN A 139 -5.25 -5.67 -1.23
N CYS A 140 -6.33 -6.18 -1.83
CA CYS A 140 -6.79 -7.55 -1.60
C CYS A 140 -5.79 -8.62 -2.09
N ALA A 141 -4.96 -8.31 -3.09
CA ALA A 141 -3.89 -9.20 -3.53
C ALA A 141 -2.83 -9.39 -2.45
N ALA A 142 -2.47 -8.32 -1.72
CA ALA A 142 -1.54 -8.40 -0.60
C ALA A 142 -2.17 -9.07 0.63
N ASN A 143 -3.42 -8.76 0.94
CA ASN A 143 -4.17 -9.46 2.00
C ASN A 143 -4.27 -10.96 1.73
N GLY A 144 -4.46 -11.36 0.46
CA GLY A 144 -4.46 -12.77 0.07
C GLY A 144 -3.11 -13.47 0.31
N VAL A 145 -1.99 -12.77 0.14
CA VAL A 145 -0.67 -13.30 0.48
C VAL A 145 -0.52 -13.47 2.00
N LEU A 146 -0.95 -12.48 2.80
CA LEU A 146 -0.95 -12.57 4.26
C LEU A 146 -1.81 -13.72 4.78
N LEU A 147 -3.00 -13.90 4.22
CA LEU A 147 -3.90 -15.00 4.58
C LEU A 147 -3.25 -16.36 4.29
N ARG A 148 -2.63 -16.51 3.11
CA ARG A 148 -1.97 -17.76 2.70
C ARG A 148 -0.64 -18.02 3.43
N SER A 149 -0.02 -17.01 4.03
CA SER A 149 1.24 -17.19 4.75
C SER A 149 1.08 -17.95 6.07
N GLY A 150 -0.14 -18.08 6.58
CA GLY A 150 -0.43 -18.74 7.87
C GLY A 150 0.16 -18.00 9.07
N LEU A 151 0.54 -16.73 8.91
CA LEU A 151 1.18 -15.94 9.96
C LEU A 151 0.18 -15.57 11.09
N PHE A 152 -1.09 -15.42 10.72
CA PHE A 152 -2.21 -15.10 11.59
C PHE A 152 -3.32 -16.15 11.39
N GLU A 153 -4.02 -16.47 12.47
CA GLU A 153 -5.16 -17.38 12.48
C GLU A 153 -6.41 -16.74 11.88
N ASP A 154 -6.56 -15.42 12.09
CA ASP A 154 -7.68 -14.64 11.61
C ASP A 154 -7.21 -13.24 11.18
N ILE A 155 -7.79 -12.73 10.11
CA ILE A 155 -7.49 -11.42 9.53
C ILE A 155 -8.80 -10.68 9.27
N TYR A 156 -8.98 -9.57 9.97
CA TYR A 156 -10.09 -8.64 9.73
C TYR A 156 -9.59 -7.41 8.99
N VAL A 157 -10.15 -7.14 7.81
CA VAL A 157 -9.93 -5.89 7.07
C VAL A 157 -11.15 -5.02 7.22
N GLN A 158 -11.00 -3.82 7.74
CA GLN A 158 -12.12 -2.90 7.90
C GLN A 158 -12.65 -2.53 6.48
N PRO A 159 -13.97 -2.57 6.20
CA PRO A 159 -14.47 -2.36 4.83
C PRO A 159 -14.19 -0.97 4.23
N ALA A 160 -14.39 0.10 5.00
CA ALA A 160 -14.06 1.48 4.62
C ALA A 160 -12.62 1.83 5.06
N SER A 161 -11.63 1.05 4.63
CA SER A 161 -10.28 1.07 5.25
C SER A 161 -9.53 2.37 4.95
N GLY A 162 -9.97 3.14 3.95
CA GLY A 162 -9.39 4.44 3.64
C GLY A 162 -9.76 5.51 4.66
N ASP A 163 -9.48 6.76 4.30
CA ASP A 163 -9.74 7.93 5.13
C ASP A 163 -11.26 8.11 5.38
N ASP A 164 -12.10 7.57 4.49
CA ASP A 164 -13.55 7.51 4.64
C ASP A 164 -14.00 6.72 5.89
N GLY A 165 -13.21 5.75 6.34
CA GLY A 165 -13.45 5.03 7.61
C GLY A 165 -13.04 5.78 8.86
N ALA A 166 -12.28 6.87 8.76
CA ALA A 166 -11.75 7.59 9.92
C ALA A 166 -12.87 8.16 10.80
N ALA A 167 -13.95 8.63 10.19
CA ALA A 167 -15.13 9.12 10.91
C ALA A 167 -15.77 8.02 11.77
N LEU A 168 -15.89 6.80 11.22
CA LEU A 168 -16.39 5.63 11.97
C LEU A 168 -15.45 5.25 13.12
N GLY A 169 -14.14 5.27 12.86
CA GLY A 169 -13.13 5.02 13.89
C GLY A 169 -13.19 6.04 15.04
N ALA A 170 -13.29 7.33 14.72
CA ALA A 170 -13.41 8.40 15.72
C ALA A 170 -14.68 8.26 16.56
N ALA A 171 -15.83 7.98 15.92
CA ALA A 171 -17.08 7.72 16.63
C ALA A 171 -16.99 6.48 17.53
N HIS A 172 -16.31 5.42 17.07
CA HIS A 172 -16.12 4.20 17.86
C HIS A 172 -15.28 4.47 19.12
N VAL A 173 -14.19 5.24 19.00
CA VAL A 173 -13.37 5.64 20.16
C VAL A 173 -14.20 6.45 21.16
N ALA A 174 -14.92 7.47 20.70
CA ALA A 174 -15.76 8.31 21.56
C ALA A 174 -16.85 7.51 22.28
N ALA A 175 -17.48 6.54 21.60
CA ALA A 175 -18.48 5.66 22.20
C ALA A 175 -17.87 4.78 23.31
N VAL A 176 -16.71 4.16 23.06
CA VAL A 176 -16.01 3.34 24.06
C VAL A 176 -15.60 4.17 25.28
N GLU A 177 -15.11 5.39 25.08
CA GLU A 177 -14.75 6.32 26.17
C GLU A 177 -15.98 6.76 26.98
N ALA A 178 -17.16 6.85 26.35
CA ALA A 178 -18.43 7.12 27.03
C ALA A 178 -18.99 5.91 27.78
N GLY A 179 -18.35 4.73 27.70
CA GLY A 179 -18.77 3.50 28.37
C GLY A 179 -19.68 2.60 27.52
N ASP A 180 -19.89 2.92 26.25
CA ASP A 180 -20.61 2.05 25.33
C ASP A 180 -19.80 0.79 24.98
N ARG A 181 -20.49 -0.24 24.53
CA ARG A 181 -19.90 -1.48 24.00
C ARG A 181 -20.33 -1.67 22.55
N PRO A 182 -19.60 -1.09 21.59
CA PRO A 182 -19.90 -1.24 20.17
C PRO A 182 -19.95 -2.73 19.79
N ARG A 183 -20.95 -3.10 18.99
CA ARG A 183 -21.13 -4.47 18.51
C ARG A 183 -20.44 -4.65 17.16
N PRO A 184 -20.03 -5.88 16.81
CA PRO A 184 -19.57 -6.18 15.46
C PRO A 184 -20.61 -5.75 14.41
N ALA A 185 -20.14 -5.12 13.34
CA ALA A 185 -20.99 -4.78 12.22
C ALA A 185 -21.55 -6.06 11.57
N THR A 186 -22.84 -6.08 11.24
CA THR A 186 -23.50 -7.20 10.55
C THR A 186 -23.57 -7.02 9.03
N GLY A 187 -23.10 -5.87 8.52
CA GLY A 187 -23.07 -5.53 7.10
C GLY A 187 -22.45 -4.15 6.89
N THR A 188 -22.41 -3.72 5.62
CA THR A 188 -21.84 -2.42 5.20
C THR A 188 -22.89 -1.46 4.64
N ALA A 189 -24.18 -1.84 4.67
CA ALA A 189 -25.29 -1.05 4.16
C ALA A 189 -25.67 0.07 5.15
N TYR A 190 -24.91 1.17 5.13
CA TYR A 190 -25.12 2.36 5.97
C TYR A 190 -25.53 3.61 5.16
N GLY A 191 -25.69 3.47 3.84
CA GLY A 191 -26.18 4.52 2.96
C GLY A 191 -27.70 4.72 3.03
N PRO A 192 -28.23 5.68 2.25
CA PRO A 192 -29.67 5.89 2.18
C PRO A 192 -30.41 4.64 1.70
N VAL A 193 -31.57 4.38 2.32
CA VAL A 193 -32.57 3.39 1.93
C VAL A 193 -33.64 3.99 1.03
#